data_AF-A0A8T6VBE7-F1
#
_entry.id   AF-A0A8T6VBE7-F1
#
_cell.length_a   1.000
_cell.length_b   1.000
_cell.length_c   1.000
_cell.angle_alpha   90.00
_cell.angle_beta   90.00
_cell.angle_gamma   90.00
#
_symmetry.space_group_name_H-M   'P 1'
#
loop_
_entity.id
_entity.type
_entity.pdbx_description
1 polymer ?
#
loop_
_entity_poly.entity_id
_entity_poly.type
_entity_poly.pdbx_seq_one_letter_code
_entity_poly.pdbx_strand_id
1 'polypeptide(L)'
;FDVWRIVLRRKNIIFITTSIFVFAAVAFVLIKAPVYRVEAMLMVVSEANQPLSTSSLASQLSGLAMLSGARLGYSDLREEALATLRSREFLENFIDQERILPVLFPSKWDDERKQWDVDDPSEVPTLAAGYEAFKSNILEVIEDRNGVSVIIRIDTHSRDKAAEWANRLVRQVNDRLRQRSIAEAQKSIEYLNAELEKTSIVELQQAIYDLLEQQVQKVMLANVREEFAFRVVD
;
A
#
# COMPACT_ATOMS: atom_id res chain seq x y z
N PHE A 1 -22.35 -25.38 50.25
CA PHE A 1 -22.32 -26.82 49.91
C PHE A 1 -23.45 -27.28 48.99
N ASP A 2 -24.60 -26.59 48.90
CA ASP A 2 -25.73 -27.05 48.06
C ASP A 2 -25.50 -26.97 46.55
N VAL A 3 -24.81 -25.93 46.05
CA VAL A 3 -24.54 -25.78 44.62
C VAL A 3 -23.73 -26.96 44.06
N TRP A 4 -22.79 -27.48 44.84
CA TRP A 4 -21.94 -28.61 44.45
C TRP A 4 -22.72 -29.92 44.30
N ARG A 5 -23.70 -30.18 45.17
CA ARG A 5 -24.57 -31.37 45.06
C ARG A 5 -25.50 -31.29 43.84
N ILE A 6 -25.97 -30.10 43.49
CA ILE A 6 -26.82 -29.89 42.31
C ILE A 6 -26.04 -30.17 41.02
N VAL A 7 -24.80 -29.71 40.94
CA VAL A 7 -23.89 -29.99 39.80
C VAL A 7 -23.64 -31.50 39.67
N LEU A 8 -23.31 -32.19 40.77
CA LEU A 8 -23.08 -33.63 40.76
C LEU A 8 -24.34 -34.44 40.38
N ARG A 9 -25.53 -33.99 40.79
CA ARG A 9 -26.82 -34.64 40.48
C ARG A 9 -27.24 -34.45 39.02
N ARG A 10 -26.84 -33.35 38.38
CA ARG A 10 -27.16 -33.04 36.97
C ARG A 10 -25.96 -33.19 36.02
N LYS A 11 -24.89 -33.88 36.43
CA LYS A 11 -23.65 -34.05 35.64
C LYS A 11 -23.88 -34.55 34.20
N ASN A 12 -24.86 -35.42 33.98
CA ASN A 12 -25.18 -35.94 32.65
C ASN A 12 -25.81 -34.87 31.74
N ILE A 13 -26.68 -34.01 32.29
CA ILE A 13 -27.29 -32.91 31.54
C ILE A 13 -26.19 -31.90 31.14
N ILE A 14 -25.32 -31.55 32.09
CA ILE A 14 -24.19 -30.65 31.85
C ILE A 14 -23.27 -31.24 30.77
N PHE A 15 -22.94 -32.53 30.86
CA PHE A 15 -22.10 -33.20 29.88
C PHE A 15 -22.72 -33.18 28.47
N ILE A 16 -24.01 -33.51 28.34
CA ILE A 16 -24.71 -33.51 27.04
C ILE A 16 -24.75 -32.11 26.44
N THR A 17 -25.13 -31.09 27.21
CA THR A 17 -25.21 -29.72 26.68
C THR A 17 -23.84 -29.20 26.27
N THR A 18 -22.80 -29.40 27.08
CA THR A 18 -21.42 -29.04 26.71
C THR A 18 -20.98 -29.78 25.45
N SER A 19 -21.27 -31.07 25.32
CA SER A 19 -20.87 -31.85 24.14
C SER A 19 -21.57 -31.37 22.86
N ILE A 20 -22.83 -30.94 22.93
CA ILE A 20 -23.55 -30.34 21.79
C ILE A 20 -22.90 -29.03 21.35
N PHE A 21 -22.58 -28.14 22.31
CA PHE A 21 -21.92 -26.87 21.98
C PHE A 21 -20.52 -27.07 21.39
N VAL A 22 -19.75 -28.04 21.91
CA VAL A 22 -18.44 -28.40 21.36
C VAL A 22 -18.59 -28.94 19.93
N PHE A 23 -19.54 -29.85 19.70
CA PHE A 23 -19.76 -30.41 18.37
C PHE A 23 -20.21 -29.34 17.36
N ALA A 24 -21.12 -28.45 17.76
CA ALA A 24 -21.57 -27.33 16.93
C ALA A 24 -20.41 -26.39 16.60
N ALA A 25 -19.53 -26.09 17.56
CA ALA A 25 -18.35 -25.26 17.34
C ALA A 25 -17.36 -25.91 16.36
N VAL A 26 -17.09 -27.21 16.51
CA VAL A 26 -16.20 -27.95 15.59
C VAL A 26 -16.79 -28.00 14.18
N ALA A 27 -18.09 -28.31 14.05
CA ALA A 27 -18.77 -28.32 12.75
C ALA A 27 -18.71 -26.94 12.08
N PHE A 28 -18.93 -25.88 12.83
CA PHE A 28 -18.83 -24.51 12.32
C PHE A 28 -17.43 -24.17 11.78
N VAL A 29 -16.37 -24.58 12.49
CA VAL A 29 -14.99 -24.34 12.06
C VAL A 29 -14.66 -25.13 10.79
N LEU A 30 -15.12 -26.38 10.67
CA LEU A 30 -14.84 -27.22 9.49
C LEU A 30 -15.56 -26.74 8.21
N ILE A 31 -16.66 -26.00 8.34
CA ILE A 31 -17.40 -25.44 7.20
C ILE A 31 -16.74 -24.17 6.65
N LYS A 32 -16.01 -23.41 7.48
CA LYS A 32 -15.35 -22.18 7.03
C LYS A 32 -14.09 -22.51 6.22
N ALA A 33 -14.04 -22.01 4.98
CA ALA A 33 -12.84 -22.10 4.14
C ALA A 33 -11.64 -21.40 4.82
N PRO A 34 -10.42 -21.95 4.72
CA PRO A 34 -9.23 -21.32 5.27
C PRO A 34 -8.98 -19.99 4.56
N VAL A 35 -8.67 -18.95 5.34
CA VAL A 35 -8.21 -17.65 4.84
C VAL A 35 -6.74 -17.54 5.22
N TYR A 36 -5.89 -17.32 4.23
CA TYR A 36 -4.48 -17.07 4.38
C TYR A 36 -4.22 -15.57 4.41
N ARG A 37 -3.45 -15.17 5.39
CA ARG A 37 -3.01 -13.79 5.60
C ARG A 37 -1.53 -13.68 5.26
N VAL A 38 -1.19 -12.75 4.37
CA VAL A 38 0.19 -12.32 4.12
C VAL A 38 0.33 -10.88 4.59
N GLU A 39 1.43 -10.58 5.25
CA GLU A 39 1.78 -9.24 5.70
C GLU A 39 3.10 -8.87 5.05
N ALA A 40 3.14 -7.71 4.40
CA ALA A 40 4.36 -7.10 3.88
C ALA A 40 4.64 -5.84 4.70
N MET A 41 5.78 -5.81 5.38
CA MET A 41 6.22 -4.67 6.18
C MET A 41 7.05 -3.73 5.31
N LEU A 42 6.57 -2.50 5.19
CA LEU A 42 7.17 -1.46 4.36
C LEU A 42 7.77 -0.38 5.25
N MET A 43 8.94 0.11 4.88
CA MET A 43 9.44 1.39 5.37
C MET A 43 9.39 2.44 4.28
N VAL A 44 9.02 3.67 4.65
CA VAL A 44 9.09 4.79 3.73
C VAL A 44 10.56 5.15 3.54
N VAL A 45 10.98 5.26 2.28
CA VAL A 45 12.34 5.69 1.96
C VAL A 45 12.51 7.14 2.37
N SER A 46 13.42 7.40 3.30
CA SER A 46 13.84 8.76 3.65
C SER A 46 15.07 9.15 2.85
N GLU A 47 15.10 10.39 2.36
CA GLU A 47 16.30 10.99 1.76
C GLU A 47 17.45 11.14 2.79
N ALA A 48 17.17 10.95 4.09
CA ALA A 48 18.13 11.08 5.17
C ALA A 48 19.25 10.01 5.18
N ASN A 49 19.12 8.91 4.41
CA ASN A 49 20.10 7.82 4.38
C ASN A 49 21.13 7.89 3.25
N GLN A 50 21.31 9.06 2.62
CA GLN A 50 22.46 9.31 1.74
C GLN A 50 23.47 10.21 2.44
N PRO A 51 24.78 9.93 2.34
CA PRO A 51 25.80 10.82 2.86
C PRO A 51 25.72 12.12 2.04
N LEU A 52 25.05 13.14 2.60
CA LEU A 52 25.01 14.46 2.01
C LEU A 52 26.46 14.93 1.84
N SER A 53 26.89 15.06 0.59
CA SER A 53 28.02 15.89 0.24
C SER A 53 27.81 17.26 0.84
N THR A 54 28.75 17.64 1.69
CA THR A 54 28.84 18.87 2.44
C THR A 54 28.77 20.10 1.53
N SER A 55 27.58 20.66 1.31
CA SER A 55 27.42 22.05 0.91
C SER A 55 27.03 22.86 2.16
N SER A 56 27.80 23.92 2.45
CA SER A 56 27.74 24.71 3.68
C SER A 56 26.43 25.49 3.89
N LEU A 57 25.55 25.52 2.89
CA LEU A 57 24.22 26.13 2.95
C LEU A 57 23.13 25.14 3.38
N ALA A 58 23.26 23.86 3.03
CA ALA A 58 22.29 22.82 3.40
C ALA A 58 22.32 22.52 4.92
N SER A 59 23.48 22.62 5.56
CA SER A 59 23.61 22.47 7.02
C SER A 59 22.94 23.59 7.81
N GLN A 60 22.95 24.83 7.29
CA GLN A 60 22.34 25.99 7.93
C GLN A 60 20.81 26.00 7.79
N LEU A 61 20.28 25.52 6.66
CA LEU A 61 18.84 25.33 6.45
C LEU A 61 18.30 24.11 7.22
N SER A 62 19.09 23.05 7.38
CA SER A 62 18.73 21.88 8.20
C SER A 62 18.52 22.22 9.67
N GLY A 63 19.32 23.14 10.24
CA GLY A 63 19.18 23.59 11.62
C GLY A 63 17.89 24.38 11.91
N LEU A 64 17.35 25.10 10.91
CA LEU A 64 16.09 25.84 11.05
C LEU A 64 14.86 24.98 10.78
N ALA A 65 14.95 23.97 9.91
CA ALA A 65 13.88 23.00 9.65
C ALA A 65 13.55 22.13 10.88
N MET A 66 14.52 21.87 11.76
CA MET A 66 14.28 21.14 13.02
C MET A 66 13.49 21.95 14.06
N LEU A 67 13.52 23.29 13.98
CA LEU A 67 12.84 24.17 14.93
C LEU A 67 11.38 24.48 14.53
N SER A 68 11.01 24.30 13.26
CA SER A 68 9.64 24.50 12.77
C SER A 68 8.78 23.21 12.78
N GLY A 69 9.35 22.06 13.14
CA GLY A 69 8.68 20.76 13.08
C GLY A 69 8.38 20.27 11.65
N ALA A 70 8.79 21.02 10.64
CA ALA A 70 8.47 20.77 9.25
C ALA A 70 9.55 19.88 8.61
N ARG A 71 9.36 18.55 8.71
CA ARG A 71 10.09 17.56 7.91
C ARG A 71 9.57 17.57 6.46
N LEU A 72 9.83 18.65 5.72
CA LEU A 72 9.28 19.02 4.40
C LEU A 72 9.68 18.13 3.20
N GLY A 73 9.99 16.85 3.40
CA GLY A 73 10.29 15.93 2.29
C GLY A 73 9.99 14.48 2.60
N TYR A 74 10.26 14.05 3.84
CA TYR A 74 9.90 12.70 4.29
C TYR A 74 8.40 12.54 4.58
N SER A 75 7.75 13.58 5.14
CA SER A 75 6.30 13.52 5.41
C SER A 75 5.51 13.47 4.10
N ASP A 76 5.87 14.31 3.14
CA ASP A 76 5.13 14.47 1.88
C ASP A 76 5.16 13.18 1.04
N LEU A 77 6.32 12.55 0.87
CA LEU A 77 6.41 11.29 0.12
C LEU A 77 5.68 10.15 0.83
N ARG A 78 5.74 10.08 2.16
CA ARG A 78 4.97 9.11 2.95
C ARG A 78 3.48 9.29 2.72
N GLU A 79 2.99 10.51 2.90
CA GLU A 79 1.57 10.85 2.78
C GLU A 79 1.08 10.59 1.36
N GLU A 80 1.85 10.96 0.35
CA GLU A 80 1.53 10.69 -1.05
C GLU A 80 1.48 9.19 -1.35
N ALA A 81 2.43 8.41 -0.80
CA ALA A 81 2.45 6.96 -1.00
C ALA A 81 1.29 6.24 -0.31
N LEU A 82 0.93 6.67 0.90
CA LEU A 82 -0.26 6.18 1.60
C LEU A 82 -1.54 6.59 0.89
N ALA A 83 -1.63 7.83 0.41
CA ALA A 83 -2.78 8.29 -0.36
C ALA A 83 -2.91 7.51 -1.67
N THR A 84 -1.80 7.21 -2.34
CA THR A 84 -1.78 6.39 -3.56
C THR A 84 -2.22 4.96 -3.28
N LEU A 85 -1.69 4.31 -2.23
CA LEU A 85 -2.12 2.97 -1.80
C LEU A 85 -3.62 2.87 -1.51
N ARG A 86 -4.20 3.94 -0.94
CA ARG A 86 -5.63 4.00 -0.59
C ARG A 86 -6.51 4.56 -1.70
N SER A 87 -5.92 5.04 -2.79
CA SER A 87 -6.66 5.68 -3.88
C SER A 87 -7.55 4.68 -4.59
N ARG A 88 -8.82 5.04 -4.75
CA ARG A 88 -9.80 4.24 -5.50
C ARG A 88 -9.36 4.00 -6.93
N GLU A 89 -8.93 5.06 -7.62
CA GLU A 89 -8.46 4.96 -9.02
C GLU A 89 -7.27 4.00 -9.13
N PHE A 90 -6.32 4.07 -8.20
CA PHE A 90 -5.17 3.18 -8.18
C PHE A 90 -5.60 1.72 -7.95
N LEU A 91 -6.45 1.48 -6.95
CA LEU A 91 -6.91 0.14 -6.61
C LEU A 91 -7.83 -0.48 -7.66
N GLU A 92 -8.69 0.30 -8.32
CA GLU A 92 -9.49 -0.18 -9.46
C GLU A 92 -8.60 -0.60 -10.63
N ASN A 93 -7.58 0.19 -10.97
CA ASN A 93 -6.59 -0.18 -11.99
C ASN A 93 -5.81 -1.43 -11.60
N PHE A 94 -5.41 -1.55 -10.34
CA PHE A 94 -4.72 -2.74 -9.82
C PHE A 94 -5.60 -3.99 -9.97
N ILE A 95 -6.87 -3.89 -9.56
CA ILE A 95 -7.86 -4.99 -9.65
C ILE A 95 -8.06 -5.45 -11.10
N ASP A 96 -8.13 -4.49 -12.03
CA ASP A 96 -8.29 -4.78 -13.46
C ASP A 96 -7.05 -5.47 -14.05
N GLN A 97 -5.87 -4.89 -13.83
CA GLN A 97 -4.60 -5.40 -14.36
C GLN A 97 -4.26 -6.80 -13.83
N GLU A 98 -4.48 -7.04 -12.54
CA GLU A 98 -4.20 -8.31 -11.88
C GLU A 98 -5.36 -9.31 -11.99
N ARG A 99 -6.45 -8.95 -12.72
CA ARG A 99 -7.66 -9.76 -12.93
C ARG A 99 -8.24 -10.33 -11.65
N ILE A 100 -8.44 -9.47 -10.65
CA ILE A 100 -8.86 -9.85 -9.30
C ILE A 100 -10.38 -10.07 -9.20
N LEU A 101 -11.18 -9.45 -10.08
CA LEU A 101 -12.64 -9.54 -10.05
C LEU A 101 -13.20 -10.99 -9.96
N PRO A 102 -12.75 -11.96 -10.79
CA PRO A 102 -13.18 -13.37 -10.65
C PRO A 102 -12.95 -13.97 -9.27
N VAL A 103 -11.86 -13.57 -8.60
CA VAL A 103 -11.50 -14.07 -7.27
C VAL A 103 -12.39 -13.44 -6.18
N LEU A 104 -12.83 -12.20 -6.38
CA LEU A 104 -13.75 -11.50 -5.47
C LEU A 104 -15.19 -11.98 -5.59
N PHE A 105 -15.59 -12.42 -6.79
CA PHE A 105 -16.95 -12.86 -7.10
C PHE A 105 -16.97 -14.28 -7.67
N PRO A 106 -16.47 -15.29 -6.92
CA PRO A 106 -16.30 -16.65 -7.43
C PRO A 106 -17.64 -17.32 -7.78
N SER A 107 -18.74 -16.90 -7.15
CA SER A 107 -20.08 -17.43 -7.45
C SER A 107 -20.65 -16.96 -8.79
N LYS A 108 -20.03 -15.96 -9.42
CA LYS A 108 -20.45 -15.39 -10.72
C LYS A 108 -19.48 -15.71 -11.84
N TRP A 109 -18.44 -16.50 -11.57
CA TRP A 109 -17.35 -16.75 -12.52
C TRP A 109 -17.24 -18.25 -12.83
N ASP A 110 -17.27 -18.58 -14.12
CA ASP A 110 -16.99 -19.93 -14.62
C ASP A 110 -15.49 -20.06 -14.85
N ASP A 111 -14.80 -20.80 -13.96
CA ASP A 111 -13.36 -21.00 -14.07
C ASP A 111 -12.94 -21.93 -15.20
N GLU A 112 -13.83 -22.80 -15.70
CA GLU A 112 -13.54 -23.69 -16.82
C GLU A 112 -13.61 -22.92 -18.15
N ARG A 113 -14.65 -22.10 -18.32
CA ARG A 113 -14.87 -21.30 -19.54
C ARG A 113 -14.16 -19.96 -19.52
N LYS A 114 -13.61 -19.55 -18.37
CA LYS A 114 -12.98 -18.24 -18.13
C LYS A 114 -13.88 -17.08 -18.54
N GLN A 115 -15.15 -17.13 -18.15
CA GLN A 115 -16.14 -16.09 -18.43
C GLN A 115 -17.09 -15.88 -17.25
N TRP A 116 -17.78 -14.74 -17.25
CA TRP A 116 -18.84 -14.47 -16.28
C TRP A 116 -20.05 -15.37 -16.54
N ASP A 117 -20.52 -16.03 -15.49
CA ASP A 117 -21.71 -16.89 -15.48
C ASP A 117 -22.84 -16.14 -14.79
N VAL A 118 -23.51 -15.29 -15.56
CA VAL A 118 -24.62 -14.45 -15.13
C VAL A 118 -25.73 -14.47 -16.18
N ASP A 119 -26.98 -14.48 -15.73
CA ASP A 119 -28.15 -14.49 -16.62
C ASP A 119 -28.36 -13.14 -17.34
N ASP A 120 -28.04 -12.04 -16.66
CA ASP A 120 -28.08 -10.68 -17.20
C ASP A 120 -26.65 -10.08 -17.22
N PRO A 121 -26.15 -9.61 -18.38
CA PRO A 121 -24.87 -8.90 -18.46
C PRO A 121 -24.73 -7.70 -17.52
N SER A 122 -25.83 -7.10 -17.06
CA SER A 122 -25.80 -6.01 -16.07
C SER A 122 -25.34 -6.46 -14.68
N GLU A 123 -25.37 -7.77 -14.39
CA GLU A 123 -24.95 -8.34 -13.12
C GLU A 123 -23.44 -8.63 -13.04
N VAL A 124 -22.71 -8.45 -14.15
CA VAL A 124 -21.25 -8.56 -14.18
C VAL A 124 -20.68 -7.54 -13.18
N PRO A 125 -19.83 -7.98 -12.23
CA PRO A 125 -19.24 -7.07 -11.25
C PRO A 125 -18.47 -5.93 -11.90
N THR A 126 -18.78 -4.71 -11.51
CA THR A 126 -18.05 -3.52 -11.95
C THR A 126 -16.74 -3.37 -11.17
N LEU A 127 -15.79 -2.61 -11.70
CA LEU A 127 -14.56 -2.26 -10.96
C LEU A 127 -14.87 -1.53 -9.64
N ALA A 128 -15.95 -0.76 -9.58
CA ALA A 128 -16.43 -0.13 -8.35
C ALA A 128 -16.82 -1.17 -7.28
N ALA A 129 -17.57 -2.20 -7.67
CA ALA A 129 -17.90 -3.31 -6.78
C ALA A 129 -16.65 -4.10 -6.38
N GLY A 130 -15.72 -4.28 -7.31
CA GLY A 130 -14.40 -4.86 -7.06
C GLY A 130 -13.61 -4.09 -6.01
N TYR A 131 -13.53 -2.77 -6.14
CA TYR A 131 -12.84 -1.89 -5.19
C TYR A 131 -13.41 -2.01 -3.78
N GLU A 132 -14.73 -1.96 -3.62
CA GLU A 132 -15.36 -2.13 -2.31
C GLU A 132 -15.08 -3.52 -1.72
N ALA A 133 -15.22 -4.57 -2.52
CA ALA A 133 -14.94 -5.94 -2.07
C ALA A 133 -13.47 -6.14 -1.71
N PHE A 134 -12.54 -5.59 -2.50
CA PHE A 134 -11.10 -5.67 -2.27
C PHE A 134 -10.70 -4.92 -1.01
N LYS A 135 -11.18 -3.68 -0.84
CA LYS A 135 -10.91 -2.84 0.34
C LYS A 135 -11.50 -3.41 1.63
N SER A 136 -12.69 -4.01 1.58
CA SER A 136 -13.35 -4.53 2.79
C SER A 136 -12.87 -5.92 3.20
N ASN A 137 -12.46 -6.76 2.24
CA ASN A 137 -12.24 -8.19 2.52
C ASN A 137 -10.82 -8.69 2.23
N ILE A 138 -10.04 -7.99 1.41
CA ILE A 138 -8.73 -8.46 0.94
C ILE A 138 -7.59 -7.59 1.47
N LEU A 139 -7.65 -6.28 1.22
CA LEU A 139 -6.57 -5.35 1.53
C LEU A 139 -6.85 -4.60 2.84
N GLU A 140 -5.89 -4.68 3.77
CA GLU A 140 -5.81 -3.80 4.94
C GLU A 140 -4.47 -3.08 4.95
N VAL A 141 -4.50 -1.75 5.14
CA VAL A 141 -3.30 -0.91 5.22
C VAL A 141 -3.18 -0.37 6.63
N ILE A 142 -2.19 -0.85 7.37
CA ILE A 142 -1.97 -0.57 8.78
C ILE A 142 -0.75 0.32 8.92
N GLU A 143 -0.90 1.41 9.64
CA GLU A 143 0.22 2.30 9.94
C GLU A 143 0.71 2.05 11.36
N ASP A 144 2.04 1.96 11.54
CA ASP A 144 2.59 1.91 12.90
C ASP A 144 2.36 3.25 13.62
N ARG A 145 2.20 3.20 14.95
CA ARG A 145 1.94 4.36 15.81
C ARG A 145 3.01 5.45 15.70
N ASN A 146 4.24 5.06 15.37
CA ASN A 146 5.36 5.99 15.22
C ASN A 146 5.50 6.54 13.79
N GLY A 147 4.67 6.08 12.84
CA GLY A 147 4.72 6.53 11.45
C GLY A 147 6.02 6.16 10.72
N VAL A 148 6.69 5.09 11.15
CA VAL A 148 7.94 4.61 10.53
C VAL A 148 7.67 3.53 9.50
N SER A 149 6.80 2.59 9.82
CA SER A 149 6.41 1.50 8.93
C SER A 149 4.95 1.58 8.51
N VAL A 150 4.67 0.90 7.41
CA VAL A 150 3.32 0.63 6.87
C VAL A 150 3.26 -0.87 6.62
N ILE A 151 2.24 -1.54 7.14
CA ILE A 151 2.01 -2.96 6.89
C ILE A 151 0.86 -3.08 5.89
N ILE A 152 1.13 -3.73 4.77
CA ILE A 152 0.10 -4.15 3.83
C ILE A 152 -0.26 -5.59 4.18
N ARG A 153 -1.53 -5.81 4.47
CA ARG A 153 -2.07 -7.13 4.75
C ARG A 153 -3.02 -7.54 3.64
N ILE A 154 -2.80 -8.73 3.11
CA ILE A 154 -3.61 -9.34 2.06
C ILE A 154 -4.19 -10.66 2.57
N ASP A 155 -5.51 -10.70 2.69
CA ASP A 155 -6.29 -11.87 3.11
C ASP A 155 -6.93 -12.53 1.88
N THR A 156 -6.56 -13.79 1.58
CA THR A 156 -7.15 -14.54 0.44
C THR A 156 -7.24 -16.03 0.74
N HIS A 157 -7.92 -16.79 -0.13
CA HIS A 157 -7.96 -18.25 -0.05
C HIS A 157 -6.73 -18.95 -0.65
N SER A 158 -5.76 -18.20 -1.21
CA SER A 158 -4.52 -18.75 -1.78
C SER A 158 -3.29 -18.00 -1.29
N ARG A 159 -2.40 -18.70 -0.58
CA ARG A 159 -1.15 -18.13 -0.06
C ARG A 159 -0.30 -17.49 -1.15
N ASP A 160 -0.19 -18.16 -2.30
CA ASP A 160 0.63 -17.68 -3.41
C ASP A 160 0.05 -16.41 -4.01
N LYS A 161 -1.27 -16.34 -4.16
CA LYS A 161 -1.96 -15.13 -4.64
C LYS A 161 -1.85 -13.97 -3.66
N ALA A 162 -1.95 -14.23 -2.35
CA ALA A 162 -1.78 -13.19 -1.34
C ALA A 162 -0.38 -12.56 -1.41
N ALA A 163 0.66 -13.38 -1.50
CA ALA A 163 2.04 -12.91 -1.64
C ALA A 163 2.30 -12.21 -2.98
N GLU A 164 1.77 -12.75 -4.08
CA GLU A 164 1.86 -12.14 -5.41
C GLU A 164 1.23 -10.73 -5.40
N TRP A 165 0.01 -10.61 -4.91
CA TRP A 165 -0.71 -9.33 -4.88
C TRP A 165 -0.07 -8.31 -3.95
N ALA A 166 0.39 -8.72 -2.77
CA ALA A 166 1.11 -7.81 -1.87
C ALA A 166 2.34 -7.20 -2.55
N ASN A 167 3.19 -8.05 -3.15
CA ASN A 167 4.40 -7.62 -3.85
C ASN A 167 4.10 -6.76 -5.10
N ARG A 168 3.08 -7.15 -5.88
CA ARG A 168 2.64 -6.39 -7.07
C ARG A 168 2.11 -5.02 -6.68
N LEU A 169 1.30 -4.94 -5.64
CA LEU A 169 0.71 -3.69 -5.15
C LEU A 169 1.80 -2.68 -4.76
N VAL A 170 2.78 -3.12 -3.97
CA VAL A 170 3.92 -2.29 -3.55
C VAL A 170 4.73 -1.81 -4.76
N ARG A 171 5.04 -2.72 -5.69
CA ARG A 171 5.79 -2.40 -6.90
C ARG A 171 5.06 -1.36 -7.75
N GLN A 172 3.75 -1.54 -7.97
CA GLN A 172 2.96 -0.60 -8.75
C GLN A 172 2.86 0.79 -8.10
N VAL A 173 2.79 0.89 -6.77
CA VAL A 173 2.85 2.19 -6.09
C VAL A 173 4.21 2.85 -6.28
N ASN A 174 5.30 2.10 -6.09
CA ASN A 174 6.64 2.60 -6.32
C ASN A 174 6.81 3.11 -7.74
N ASP A 175 6.40 2.33 -8.74
CA ASP A 175 6.48 2.72 -10.15
C ASP A 175 5.66 3.96 -10.47
N ARG A 176 4.42 4.06 -9.96
CA ARG A 176 3.56 5.23 -10.19
C ARG A 176 4.19 6.51 -9.63
N LEU A 177 4.68 6.47 -8.39
CA LEU A 177 5.31 7.63 -7.75
C LEU A 177 6.64 8.00 -8.38
N ARG A 178 7.44 7.00 -8.76
CA ARG A 178 8.71 7.17 -9.47
C ARG A 178 8.50 7.84 -10.82
N GLN A 179 7.55 7.35 -11.62
CA GLN A 179 7.21 7.94 -12.91
C GLN A 179 6.66 9.36 -12.78
N ARG A 180 5.81 9.61 -11.78
CA ARG A 180 5.32 10.95 -11.48
C ARG A 180 6.45 11.91 -11.12
N SER A 181 7.35 11.50 -10.22
CA SER A 181 8.51 12.28 -9.79
C SER A 181 9.43 12.63 -10.97
N ILE A 182 9.67 11.68 -11.88
CA ILE A 182 10.44 11.91 -13.12
C ILE A 182 9.71 12.92 -14.02
N ALA A 183 8.41 12.74 -14.24
CA ALA A 183 7.63 13.61 -15.11
C ALA A 183 7.56 15.06 -14.58
N GLU A 184 7.42 15.23 -13.27
CA GLU A 184 7.43 16.55 -12.62
C GLU A 184 8.80 17.21 -12.74
N ALA A 185 9.88 16.49 -12.42
CA ALA A 185 11.24 17.01 -12.53
C ALA A 185 11.61 17.38 -13.98
N GLN A 186 11.17 16.60 -14.96
CA GLN A 186 11.41 16.89 -16.37
C GLN A 186 10.73 18.19 -16.82
N LYS A 187 9.48 18.44 -16.37
CA LYS A 187 8.78 19.71 -16.61
C LYS A 187 9.49 20.89 -15.95
N SER A 188 10.02 20.70 -14.75
CA SER A 188 10.83 21.72 -14.08
C SER A 188 12.12 22.01 -14.84
N ILE A 189 12.83 20.99 -15.34
CA ILE A 189 14.03 21.16 -16.17
C ILE A 189 13.71 21.96 -17.45
N GLU A 190 12.62 21.62 -18.13
CA GLU A 190 12.16 22.35 -19.33
C GLU A 190 11.92 23.83 -19.01
N TYR A 191 11.21 24.13 -17.92
CA TYR A 191 10.96 25.49 -17.47
C TYR A 191 12.25 26.26 -17.11
N LEU A 192 13.16 25.64 -16.35
CA LEU A 192 14.41 26.26 -15.92
C LEU A 192 15.34 26.56 -17.10
N ASN A 193 15.42 25.65 -18.08
CA ASN A 193 16.16 25.91 -19.32
C ASN A 193 15.58 27.10 -20.10
N ALA A 194 14.26 27.17 -20.23
CA ALA A 194 13.61 28.31 -20.89
C ALA A 194 13.86 29.65 -20.17
N GLU A 195 14.05 29.64 -18.84
CA GLU A 195 14.35 30.85 -18.08
C GLU A 195 15.83 31.25 -18.16
N LEU A 196 16.75 30.28 -18.25
CA LEU A 196 18.18 30.53 -18.51
C LEU A 196 18.40 31.30 -19.81
N GLU A 197 17.63 30.99 -20.87
CA GLU A 197 17.73 31.66 -22.16
C GLU A 197 17.28 33.14 -22.12
N LYS A 198 16.45 33.52 -21.14
CA LYS A 198 15.88 34.87 -21.03
C LYS A 198 16.70 35.81 -20.15
N THR A 199 17.59 35.28 -19.32
CA THR A 199 18.39 36.08 -18.39
C THR A 199 19.86 36.13 -18.78
N SER A 200 20.43 37.33 -18.78
CA SER A 200 21.87 37.56 -18.93
C SER A 200 22.57 37.89 -17.61
N ILE A 201 21.82 37.90 -16.50
CA ILE A 201 22.36 38.21 -15.16
C ILE A 201 23.05 36.94 -14.63
N VAL A 202 24.36 37.01 -14.44
CA VAL A 202 25.21 35.86 -14.06
C VAL A 202 24.73 35.24 -12.76
N GLU A 203 24.35 36.06 -11.77
CA GLU A 203 23.87 35.60 -10.47
C GLU A 203 22.55 34.82 -10.60
N LEU A 204 21.66 35.23 -11.50
CA LEU A 204 20.41 34.53 -11.75
C LEU A 204 20.64 33.22 -12.52
N GLN A 205 21.56 33.23 -13.50
CA GLN A 205 21.95 32.01 -14.20
C GLN A 205 22.51 30.97 -13.23
N GLN A 206 23.38 31.39 -12.30
CA GLN A 206 23.94 30.49 -11.30
C GLN A 206 22.85 29.87 -10.42
N ALA A 207 21.90 30.67 -9.92
CA ALA A 207 20.78 30.16 -9.13
C ALA A 207 19.93 29.14 -9.92
N ILE A 208 19.71 29.37 -11.22
CA ILE A 208 18.96 28.43 -12.06
C ILE A 208 19.75 27.14 -12.32
N TYR A 209 21.07 27.21 -12.52
CA TYR A 209 21.92 26.01 -12.63
C TYR A 209 21.86 25.15 -11.37
N ASP A 210 21.90 25.76 -10.19
CA ASP A 210 21.78 25.05 -8.91
C ASP A 210 20.42 24.33 -8.80
N LEU A 211 19.32 24.96 -9.24
CA LEU A 211 18.00 24.33 -9.30
C LEU A 211 17.94 23.20 -10.34
N LEU A 212 18.58 23.37 -11.49
CA LEU A 212 18.63 22.35 -12.54
C LEU A 212 19.39 21.11 -12.07
N GLU A 213 20.51 21.29 -11.37
CA GLU A 213 21.26 20.20 -10.73
C GLU A 213 20.36 19.39 -9.79
N GLN A 214 19.57 20.06 -8.94
CA GLN A 214 18.62 19.40 -8.04
C GLN A 214 17.58 18.57 -8.81
N GLN A 215 17.03 19.09 -9.91
CA GLN A 215 16.05 18.34 -10.73
C GLN A 215 16.68 17.15 -11.45
N VAL A 216 17.88 17.32 -12.02
CA VAL A 216 18.62 16.24 -12.68
C VAL A 216 18.95 15.13 -11.68
N GLN A 217 19.37 15.50 -10.46
CA GLN A 217 19.59 14.55 -9.38
C GLN A 217 18.29 13.80 -9.02
N LYS A 218 17.15 14.49 -8.94
CA LYS A 218 15.84 13.86 -8.68
C LYS A 218 15.47 12.84 -9.76
N VAL A 219 15.64 13.18 -11.04
CA VAL A 219 15.42 12.25 -12.16
C VAL A 219 16.36 11.05 -12.08
N MET A 220 17.64 11.28 -11.79
CA MET A 220 18.63 10.21 -11.66
C MET A 220 18.27 9.25 -10.53
N LEU A 221 17.98 9.77 -9.33
CA LEU A 221 17.60 8.96 -8.17
C LEU A 221 16.33 8.15 -8.42
N ALA A 222 15.32 8.75 -9.07
CA ALA A 222 14.10 8.06 -9.45
C ALA A 222 14.32 6.99 -10.53
N ASN A 223 15.30 7.13 -11.42
CA ASN A 223 15.59 6.10 -12.42
C ASN A 223 16.34 4.89 -11.86
N VAL A 224 17.18 5.07 -10.84
CA VAL A 224 18.02 4.00 -10.28
C VAL A 224 17.38 3.26 -9.11
N ARG A 225 16.30 3.79 -8.52
CA ARG A 225 15.63 3.20 -7.35
C ARG A 225 14.29 2.57 -7.74
N GLU A 226 14.26 1.23 -7.77
CA GLU A 226 13.00 0.49 -7.91
C GLU A 226 12.10 0.67 -6.67
N GLU A 227 12.69 0.62 -5.48
CA GLU A 227 12.00 0.91 -4.22
C GLU A 227 12.00 2.43 -3.96
N PHE A 228 11.20 3.16 -4.73
CA PHE A 228 11.20 4.63 -4.72
C PHE A 228 10.59 5.23 -3.44
N ALA A 229 9.38 4.79 -3.07
CA ALA A 229 8.64 5.32 -1.93
C ALA A 229 8.58 4.32 -0.76
N PHE A 230 8.37 3.05 -1.06
CA PHE A 230 8.34 1.96 -0.11
C PHE A 230 9.47 0.97 -0.36
N ARG A 231 10.19 0.64 0.71
CA ARG A 231 11.11 -0.49 0.76
C ARG A 231 10.49 -1.65 1.52
N VAL A 232 10.52 -2.84 0.95
CA VAL A 232 10.04 -4.06 1.61
C VAL A 232 11.10 -4.52 2.61
N VAL A 233 10.68 -4.78 3.84
CA VAL A 233 11.55 -5.23 4.93
C VAL A 233 11.36 -6.72 5.22
N ASP A 234 10.10 -7.16 5.21
CA ASP A 234 9.65 -8.53 5.46
C ASP A 234 8.36 -8.77 4.68
#